data_AF-A0A3S0PMV0-F1
#
_entry.id   AF-A0A3S0PMV0-F1
#
_cell.length_a   1.000
_cell.length_b   1.000
_cell.length_c   1.000
_cell.angle_alpha   90.00
_cell.angle_beta   90.00
_cell.angle_gamma   90.00
#
_symmetry.space_group_name_H-M   'P 1'
#
loop_
_entity.id
_entity.type
_entity.pdbx_description
1 polymer ?
#
loop_
_entity_poly.entity_id
_entity_poly.type
_entity_poly.pdbx_seq_one_letter_code
_entity_poly.pdbx_strand_id
1 'polypeptide(L)'
;MSGLPSDFDLNAAWLRKAQGDLKAFMEAFAVRLEGAIPGRVAVEREKDGFFSKASHARKITVDGHEHVYVIDLQKSRLATQRSKVVHGVTLSTEHMEVPVWLAALHHDIQLLAEHAGQAQNVLHDFLMS
;
A
#
# COMPACT_ATOMS: atom_id res chain seq x y z
N MET A 1 12.54 46.05 -5.09
CA MET A 1 11.45 45.06 -5.23
C MET A 1 12.06 43.76 -5.71
N SER A 2 12.34 42.82 -4.81
CA SER A 2 13.00 41.54 -5.14
C SER A 2 12.48 40.49 -4.18
N GLY A 3 11.40 39.78 -4.55
CA GLY A 3 10.69 38.87 -3.64
C GLY A 3 10.02 37.67 -4.31
N LEU A 4 10.44 37.28 -5.50
CA LEU A 4 9.88 36.14 -6.24
C LEU A 4 10.76 34.87 -6.26
N PRO A 5 12.11 34.95 -6.23
CA PRO A 5 12.94 33.74 -6.23
C PRO A 5 12.86 32.94 -4.92
N SER A 6 12.83 33.62 -3.76
CA SER A 6 12.91 32.96 -2.45
C SER A 6 11.69 32.09 -2.13
N ASP A 7 10.49 32.57 -2.47
CA ASP A 7 9.25 31.87 -2.13
C ASP A 7 9.04 30.65 -3.04
N PHE A 8 9.41 30.76 -4.32
CA PHE A 8 9.43 29.63 -5.24
C PHE A 8 10.46 28.58 -4.82
N ASP A 9 11.69 28.99 -4.51
CA ASP A 9 12.76 28.08 -4.07
C ASP A 9 12.41 27.38 -2.76
N LEU A 10 11.78 28.11 -1.82
CA LEU A 10 11.27 27.55 -0.56
C LEU A 10 10.15 26.53 -0.82
N ASN A 11 9.15 26.88 -1.65
CA ASN A 11 8.08 25.96 -2.02
C ASN A 11 8.61 24.70 -2.72
N ALA A 12 9.61 24.85 -3.61
CA ALA A 12 10.28 23.74 -4.27
C ALA A 12 11.07 22.86 -3.28
N ALA A 13 11.71 23.47 -2.27
CA ALA A 13 12.39 22.73 -1.20
C ALA A 13 11.41 21.93 -0.34
N TRP A 14 10.25 22.50 0.01
CA TRP A 14 9.17 21.79 0.71
C TRP A 14 8.64 20.61 -0.10
N LEU A 15 8.42 20.81 -1.41
CA LEU A 15 7.95 19.74 -2.28
C LEU A 15 8.96 18.59 -2.38
N ARG A 16 10.26 18.89 -2.56
CA ARG A 16 11.32 17.86 -2.58
C ARG A 16 11.42 17.13 -1.25
N LYS A 17 11.28 17.83 -0.12
CA LYS A 17 11.28 17.21 1.21
C LYS A 17 10.09 16.26 1.38
N ALA A 18 8.88 16.72 1.06
CA ALA A 18 7.66 15.90 1.12
C ALA A 18 7.77 14.64 0.23
N GLN A 19 8.42 14.74 -0.93
CA GLN A 19 8.71 13.60 -1.80
C GLN A 19 9.69 12.59 -1.19
N GLY A 20 10.75 13.08 -0.54
CA GLY A 20 11.70 12.22 0.21
C GLY A 20 11.01 11.49 1.35
N ASP A 21 10.16 12.19 2.10
CA ASP A 21 9.36 11.63 3.19
C ASP A 21 8.40 10.55 2.68
N LEU A 22 7.80 10.75 1.49
CA LEU A 22 6.86 9.79 0.89
C LEU A 22 7.50 8.43 0.56
N LYS A 23 8.74 8.42 0.06
CA LYS A 23 9.49 7.17 -0.18
C LYS A 23 9.74 6.41 1.11
N ALA A 24 10.16 7.11 2.16
CA ALA A 24 10.39 6.51 3.47
C ALA A 24 9.10 5.96 4.08
N PHE A 25 7.99 6.69 3.95
CA PHE A 25 6.67 6.22 4.39
C PHE A 25 6.20 5.00 3.60
N MET A 26 6.44 4.95 2.28
CA MET A 26 6.11 3.78 1.45
C MET A 26 6.88 2.54 1.90
N GLU A 27 8.19 2.68 2.18
CA GLU A 27 9.00 1.55 2.67
C GLU A 27 8.53 1.09 4.06
N ALA A 28 8.28 2.03 4.98
CA ALA A 28 7.77 1.69 6.31
C ALA A 28 6.39 1.01 6.22
N PHE A 29 5.54 1.43 5.29
CA PHE A 29 4.23 0.83 5.06
C PHE A 29 4.35 -0.57 4.47
N ALA A 30 5.25 -0.79 3.51
CA ALA A 30 5.56 -2.12 2.97
C ALA A 30 6.01 -3.08 4.07
N VAL A 31 7.00 -2.69 4.89
CA VAL A 31 7.49 -3.50 6.00
C VAL A 31 6.38 -3.83 7.00
N ARG A 32 5.54 -2.84 7.34
CA ARG A 32 4.40 -3.05 8.23
C ARG A 32 3.41 -4.07 7.66
N LEU A 33 3.06 -3.96 6.38
CA LEU A 33 2.10 -4.85 5.74
C LEU A 33 2.67 -6.27 5.59
N GLU A 34 3.91 -6.42 5.13
CA GLU A 34 4.60 -7.71 5.00
C GLU A 34 4.66 -8.45 6.35
N GLY A 35 4.90 -7.72 7.45
CA GLY A 35 4.92 -8.29 8.80
C GLY A 35 3.53 -8.59 9.38
N ALA A 36 2.52 -7.78 9.06
CA ALA A 36 1.17 -7.94 9.60
C ALA A 36 0.37 -9.04 8.89
N ILE A 37 0.57 -9.23 7.58
CA ILE A 37 -0.23 -10.16 6.78
C ILE A 37 0.67 -10.97 5.81
N PRO A 38 1.45 -11.91 6.35
CA PRO A 38 2.40 -12.68 5.55
C PRO A 38 1.71 -13.44 4.40
N GLY A 39 2.33 -13.41 3.22
CA GLY A 39 1.84 -14.14 2.04
C GLY A 39 0.69 -13.46 1.28
N ARG A 40 0.16 -12.33 1.75
CA ARG A 40 -0.89 -11.56 1.06
C ARG A 40 -0.41 -10.21 0.53
N VAL A 41 0.89 -9.92 0.65
CA VAL A 41 1.48 -8.64 0.28
C VAL A 41 2.60 -8.89 -0.73
N ALA A 42 2.53 -8.21 -1.86
CA ALA A 42 3.59 -8.19 -2.86
C ALA A 42 4.13 -6.77 -3.03
N VAL A 43 5.45 -6.61 -2.91
CA VAL A 43 6.12 -5.31 -2.99
C VAL A 43 7.05 -5.29 -4.20
N GLU A 44 6.73 -4.44 -5.16
CA GLU A 44 7.61 -4.12 -6.28
C GLU A 44 8.54 -2.99 -5.87
N ARG A 45 9.87 -3.24 -5.90
CA ARG A 45 10.90 -2.27 -5.52
C ARG A 45 11.63 -1.74 -6.75
N GLU A 46 11.86 -0.43 -6.80
CA GLU A 46 12.58 0.25 -7.87
C GLU A 46 13.91 0.81 -7.37
N LYS A 47 14.95 0.77 -8.20
CA LYS A 47 16.26 1.34 -7.89
C LYS A 47 16.24 2.85 -8.12
N ASP A 48 16.85 3.63 -7.24
CA ASP A 48 16.90 5.10 -7.37
C ASP A 48 17.78 5.59 -8.54
N GLY A 49 18.50 4.70 -9.23
CA GLY A 49 19.29 5.02 -10.42
C GLY A 49 20.05 3.81 -10.97
N PHE A 50 20.61 3.95 -12.17
CA PHE A 50 21.27 2.86 -12.91
C PHE A 50 22.46 2.22 -12.16
N PHE A 51 23.10 2.98 -11.26
CA PHE A 51 24.24 2.55 -10.44
C PHE A 51 23.98 2.61 -8.94
N SER A 52 22.76 2.94 -8.50
CA SER A 52 22.43 3.00 -7.08
C SER A 52 22.25 1.59 -6.49
N LYS A 53 22.80 1.36 -5.30
CA LYS A 53 22.48 0.18 -4.48
C LYS A 53 21.19 0.37 -3.67
N ALA A 54 20.68 1.59 -3.56
CA ALA A 54 19.44 1.88 -2.87
C ALA A 54 18.24 1.56 -3.77
N SER A 55 17.28 0.85 -3.20
CA SER A 55 15.96 0.58 -3.77
C SER A 55 14.89 0.99 -2.78
N HIS A 56 13.74 1.44 -3.29
CA HIS A 56 12.57 1.77 -2.50
C HIS A 56 11.35 1.00 -3.00
N ALA A 57 10.39 0.75 -2.11
CA ALA A 57 9.06 0.27 -2.47
C ALA A 57 8.41 1.28 -3.42
N ARG A 58 8.16 0.82 -4.65
CA ARG A 58 7.47 1.59 -5.69
C ARG A 58 5.98 1.27 -5.63
N LYS A 59 5.63 -0.01 -5.57
CA LYS A 59 4.24 -0.46 -5.60
C LYS A 59 4.02 -1.58 -4.60
N ILE A 60 2.92 -1.48 -3.87
CA ILE A 60 2.48 -2.50 -2.92
C ILE A 60 1.11 -3.00 -3.38
N THR A 61 1.00 -4.32 -3.53
CA THR A 61 -0.24 -5.02 -3.82
C THR A 61 -0.63 -5.84 -2.60
N VAL A 62 -1.87 -5.69 -2.13
CA VAL A 62 -2.42 -6.46 -1.00
C VAL A 62 -3.63 -7.25 -1.46
N ASP A 63 -3.63 -8.55 -1.19
CA ASP A 63 -4.73 -9.47 -1.46
C ASP A 63 -5.71 -9.54 -0.27
N GLY A 64 -6.84 -8.85 -0.42
CA GLY A 64 -8.00 -8.85 0.46
C GLY A 64 -9.07 -9.86 0.04
N HIS A 65 -8.71 -10.96 -0.63
CA HIS A 65 -9.59 -12.06 -1.07
C HIS A 65 -10.57 -11.67 -2.20
N GLU A 66 -11.59 -10.86 -1.92
CA GLU A 66 -12.52 -10.37 -2.94
C GLU A 66 -12.02 -9.11 -3.65
N HIS A 67 -11.04 -8.44 -3.03
CA HIS A 67 -10.47 -7.22 -3.53
C HIS A 67 -8.95 -7.30 -3.53
N VAL A 68 -8.34 -6.76 -4.58
CA VAL A 68 -6.90 -6.51 -4.66
C VAL A 68 -6.69 -5.01 -4.54
N TYR A 69 -5.90 -4.63 -3.54
CA TYR A 69 -5.58 -3.25 -3.24
C TYR A 69 -4.19 -2.94 -3.74
N VAL A 70 -4.03 -1.86 -4.51
CA VAL A 70 -2.73 -1.42 -4.99
C VAL A 70 -2.50 0.03 -4.60
N ILE A 71 -1.31 0.29 -4.07
CA ILE A 71 -0.76 1.64 -3.92
C ILE A 71 0.56 1.71 -4.70
N ASP A 72 0.69 2.74 -5.55
CA ASP A 72 1.84 2.95 -6.43
C ASP A 72 2.39 4.37 -6.23
N LEU A 73 3.69 4.45 -5.97
CA LEU A 73 4.45 5.69 -5.89
C LEU A 73 4.88 6.11 -7.29
N GLN A 74 4.04 6.91 -7.93
CA GLN A 74 4.31 7.43 -9.27
C GLN A 74 5.05 8.76 -9.18
N LYS A 75 6.38 8.70 -9.30
CA LYS A 75 7.32 9.82 -9.15
C LYS A 75 7.28 10.46 -7.76
N SER A 76 6.20 11.20 -7.49
CA SER A 76 6.04 12.10 -6.36
C SER A 76 4.61 12.12 -5.81
N ARG A 77 3.75 11.23 -6.31
CA ARG A 77 2.36 11.12 -5.92
C ARG A 77 2.02 9.66 -5.65
N LEU A 78 1.12 9.45 -4.69
CA LEU A 78 0.48 8.16 -4.47
C LEU A 78 -0.71 8.01 -5.40
N ALA A 79 -0.72 6.93 -6.18
CA ALA A 79 -1.87 6.46 -6.91
C ALA A 79 -2.40 5.20 -6.21
N THR A 80 -3.67 5.22 -5.84
CA THR A 80 -4.33 4.11 -5.15
C THR A 80 -5.48 3.60 -5.98
N GLN A 81 -5.61 2.27 -6.04
CA GLN A 81 -6.70 1.60 -6.72
C GLN A 81 -7.14 0.35 -5.97
N ARG A 82 -8.41 0.01 -6.15
CA ARG A 82 -9.00 -1.25 -5.70
C ARG A 82 -9.57 -1.97 -6.91
N SER A 83 -9.27 -3.26 -7.01
CA SER A 83 -9.80 -4.15 -8.03
C SER A 83 -10.68 -5.20 -7.38
N LYS A 84 -11.92 -5.36 -7.85
CA LYS A 84 -12.76 -6.49 -7.46
C LYS A 84 -12.34 -7.73 -8.24
N VAL A 85 -12.04 -8.81 -7.53
CA VAL A 85 -11.58 -10.08 -8.11
C VAL A 85 -12.59 -11.17 -7.77
N VAL A 86 -13.01 -11.92 -8.79
CA VAL A 86 -13.91 -13.05 -8.64
C VAL A 86 -13.32 -14.22 -9.40
N HIS A 87 -13.08 -15.35 -8.70
CA HIS A 87 -12.44 -16.54 -9.26
C HIS A 87 -11.09 -16.25 -9.97
N GLY A 88 -10.31 -15.32 -9.42
CA GLY A 88 -9.01 -14.91 -9.99
C GLY A 88 -9.09 -13.96 -11.19
N VAL A 89 -10.30 -13.56 -11.62
CA VAL A 89 -10.50 -12.60 -12.71
C VAL A 89 -10.86 -11.23 -12.15
N THR A 90 -10.14 -10.20 -12.56
CA THR A 90 -10.48 -8.80 -12.23
C THR A 90 -11.75 -8.38 -12.97
N LEU A 91 -12.82 -8.09 -12.22
CA LEU A 91 -14.10 -7.64 -12.75
C LEU A 91 -14.15 -6.14 -13.00
N SER A 92 -13.58 -5.37 -12.07
CA SER A 92 -13.59 -3.91 -12.12
C SER A 92 -12.41 -3.38 -11.33
N THR A 93 -11.89 -2.22 -11.76
CA THR A 93 -10.84 -1.49 -11.08
C THR A 93 -11.27 -0.04 -10.93
N GLU A 94 -11.17 0.49 -9.72
CA GLU A 94 -11.49 1.88 -9.40
C GLU A 94 -10.27 2.57 -8.77
N HIS A 95 -10.04 3.83 -9.17
CA HIS A 95 -9.09 4.70 -8.52
C HIS A 95 -9.77 5.45 -7.39
N MET A 96 -9.08 5.62 -6.28
CA MET A 96 -9.62 6.26 -5.08
C MET A 96 -8.52 7.00 -4.35
N GLU A 97 -8.90 7.97 -3.51
CA GLU A 97 -7.97 8.71 -2.66
C GLU A 97 -7.39 7.83 -1.55
N VAL A 98 -6.14 8.09 -1.15
CA VAL A 98 -5.40 7.27 -0.18
C VAL A 98 -6.17 7.02 1.13
N PRO A 99 -6.85 8.01 1.75
CA PRO A 99 -7.59 7.76 3.00
C PRO A 99 -8.77 6.79 2.82
N VAL A 100 -9.49 6.90 1.70
CA VAL A 100 -10.62 6.03 1.37
C VAL A 100 -10.12 4.61 1.10
N TRP A 101 -9.02 4.52 0.35
CA TRP A 101 -8.35 3.26 0.06
C TRP A 101 -7.88 2.54 1.33
N LEU A 102 -7.27 3.26 2.26
CA LEU A 102 -6.74 2.67 3.49
C LEU A 102 -7.86 2.18 4.42
N ALA A 103 -8.97 2.93 4.50
CA ALA A 103 -10.15 2.51 5.25
C ALA A 103 -10.79 1.24 4.67
N ALA A 104 -10.91 1.16 3.35
CA ALA A 104 -11.43 -0.03 2.67
C ALA A 104 -10.51 -1.25 2.87
N LEU A 105 -9.19 -1.07 2.71
CA LEU A 105 -8.20 -2.12 2.97
C LEU A 105 -8.29 -2.64 4.42
N HIS A 106 -8.36 -1.73 5.40
CA HIS A 106 -8.50 -2.11 6.80
C HIS A 106 -9.77 -2.94 7.05
N HIS A 107 -10.90 -2.52 6.50
CA HIS A 107 -12.17 -3.24 6.63
C HIS A 107 -12.07 -4.67 6.09
N ASP A 108 -11.53 -4.85 4.88
CA ASP A 108 -11.41 -6.18 4.27
C ASP A 108 -10.44 -7.06 5.08
N ILE A 109 -9.32 -6.52 5.56
CA ILE A 109 -8.39 -7.27 6.42
C ILE A 109 -9.08 -7.74 7.71
N GLN A 110 -9.94 -6.91 8.31
CA GLN A 110 -10.71 -7.30 9.51
C GLN A 110 -11.61 -8.50 9.21
N LEU A 111 -12.35 -8.46 8.09
CA LEU A 111 -13.19 -9.58 7.67
C LEU A 111 -12.37 -10.86 7.42
N LEU A 112 -11.19 -10.74 6.80
CA LEU A 112 -10.28 -11.88 6.64
C LEU A 112 -9.84 -12.47 7.98
N ALA A 113 -9.49 -11.62 8.95
CA ALA A 113 -9.06 -12.06 10.27
C ALA A 113 -10.20 -12.77 11.04
N GLU A 114 -11.42 -12.23 10.95
CA GLU A 114 -12.61 -12.84 11.55
C GLU A 114 -12.89 -14.24 10.98
N HIS A 115 -12.86 -14.40 9.66
CA HIS A 115 -13.04 -15.71 9.02
C HIS A 115 -11.95 -16.72 9.40
N ALA A 116 -10.69 -16.28 9.48
CA ALA A 116 -9.59 -17.14 9.90
C ALA A 116 -9.75 -17.62 11.35
N GLY A 117 -10.17 -16.73 12.25
CA GLY A 117 -10.44 -17.08 13.66
C GLY A 117 -11.60 -18.07 13.80
N GLN A 118 -12.68 -17.88 13.05
CA GLN A 118 -13.81 -18.82 13.06
C GLN A 118 -13.40 -20.22 12.57
N ALA A 119 -12.64 -20.31 11.48
CA ALA A 119 -12.17 -21.59 10.96
C ALA A 119 -11.27 -22.34 11.96
N GLN A 120 -10.38 -21.60 12.65
CA GLN A 120 -9.54 -22.17 13.71
C GLN A 120 -10.37 -22.72 14.87
N ASN A 121 -11.39 -21.99 15.31
CA ASN A 121 -12.26 -22.43 16.42
C ASN A 121 -13.02 -23.69 16.06
N VAL A 122 -13.62 -23.75 14.87
CA VAL A 122 -14.34 -24.95 14.39
C VAL A 122 -13.42 -26.16 14.32
N LEU A 123 -12.18 -25.98 13.82
CA LEU A 123 -11.20 -27.07 13.77
C LEU A 123 -10.78 -27.50 15.18
N HIS A 124 -10.58 -26.54 16.09
CA HIS A 124 -10.25 -26.84 17.48
C HIS A 124 -11.36 -27.65 18.15
N ASP A 125 -12.62 -27.23 18.02
CA ASP A 125 -13.77 -27.91 18.62
C ASP A 125 -13.92 -29.33 18.09
N PHE A 126 -13.74 -29.54 16.78
CA PHE A 126 -13.78 -30.87 16.16
C PHE A 126 -12.67 -31.80 16.64
N LEU A 127 -11.47 -31.27 16.89
CA LEU A 127 -10.34 -32.08 17.39
C LEU A 127 -10.45 -32.40 18.88
N MET A 128 -11.25 -31.64 19.64
CA MET A 128 -11.44 -31.82 21.09
C MET A 128 -12.71 -32.59 21.45
N SER A 129 -13.58 -32.92 20.48
CA SER A 129 -14.75 -33.79 20.64
C SER A 129 -14.40 -35.26 20.46
#